data_AF-A0A931SEC5-F1
#
_entry.id   AF-A0A931SEC5-F1
#
_cell.length_a   1.000
_cell.length_b   1.000
_cell.length_c   1.000
_cell.angle_alpha   90.00
_cell.angle_beta   90.00
_cell.angle_gamma   90.00
#
_symmetry.space_group_name_H-M   'P 1'
#
loop_
_entity.id
_entity.type
_entity.pdbx_description
1 polymer ?
#
loop_
_entity_poly.entity_id
_entity_poly.type
_entity_poly.pdbx_seq_one_letter_code
_entity_poly.pdbx_strand_id
1 'polypeptide(L)'
;MDRRKLATLLVVLFTVGLAGVAVFTAVRLYQQREEPVAPTAPTSIPRAAEPTVTSCEITTFSLAGAPQCGDTCTTDTDCPTDNECSGGKCVLSACLETGAQCDSTNCNLTSGTPTPTPTPTPTPAPACNDTCTENTDCPSSMICNTASGTCRNPSCTSESDCTCPVTQATPEPSLPEAGIGSPTILGVIIGLFAIAGAIALAF
;
A
#
# COMPACT_ATOMS: atom_id res chain seq x y z
N MET A 1 -48.54 -39.29 -36.45
CA MET A 1 -47.22 -38.64 -36.33
C MET A 1 -46.16 -39.69 -36.60
N ASP A 2 -45.32 -39.52 -37.63
CA ASP A 2 -44.29 -40.51 -37.97
C ASP A 2 -43.26 -40.62 -36.85
N ARG A 3 -42.85 -41.84 -36.47
CA ARG A 3 -41.81 -42.06 -35.45
C ARG A 3 -40.53 -41.26 -35.74
N ARG A 4 -40.21 -41.05 -37.02
CA ARG A 4 -39.11 -40.19 -37.48
C ARG A 4 -39.31 -38.72 -37.13
N LYS A 5 -40.51 -38.17 -37.37
CA LYS A 5 -40.86 -36.79 -37.00
C LYS A 5 -40.89 -36.59 -35.48
N LEU A 6 -41.35 -37.60 -34.75
CA LEU A 6 -41.34 -37.59 -33.28
C LEU A 6 -39.89 -37.58 -32.75
N ALA A 7 -39.01 -38.40 -33.32
CA ALA A 7 -37.59 -38.44 -32.94
C ALA A 7 -36.90 -37.11 -33.22
N THR A 8 -37.12 -36.50 -34.39
CA THR A 8 -36.57 -35.17 -34.72
C THR A 8 -37.06 -34.11 -33.74
N LEU A 9 -38.36 -34.09 -33.41
CA LEU A 9 -38.93 -33.12 -32.48
C LEU A 9 -38.34 -33.28 -31.06
N LEU A 10 -38.10 -34.53 -30.62
CA LEU A 10 -37.46 -34.82 -29.34
C LEU A 10 -36.01 -34.31 -29.29
N VAL A 11 -35.24 -34.51 -30.36
CA VAL A 11 -33.86 -34.02 -30.46
C VAL A 11 -33.80 -32.50 -30.40
N VAL A 12 -34.70 -31.82 -31.11
CA VAL A 12 -34.79 -30.33 -31.11
C VAL A 12 -35.14 -29.81 -29.71
N LEU A 13 -36.13 -30.41 -29.03
CA LEU A 13 -36.47 -30.01 -27.66
C LEU A 13 -35.30 -30.19 -26.69
N PHE A 14 -34.58 -31.30 -26.81
CA PHE A 14 -33.45 -31.58 -25.93
C PHE A 14 -32.29 -30.61 -26.15
N THR A 15 -31.99 -30.28 -27.41
CA THR A 15 -30.94 -29.30 -27.74
C THR A 15 -31.28 -27.89 -27.26
N VAL A 16 -32.53 -27.44 -27.43
CA VAL A 16 -32.98 -26.15 -26.90
C VAL A 16 -32.91 -26.12 -25.37
N GLY A 17 -33.31 -27.21 -24.70
CA GLY A 17 -33.21 -27.34 -23.25
C GLY A 17 -31.77 -27.21 -22.74
N LEU A 18 -30.83 -27.94 -23.35
CA LEU A 18 -29.41 -27.88 -22.98
C LEU A 18 -28.80 -26.49 -23.24
N ALA A 19 -29.17 -25.84 -24.34
CA ALA A 19 -28.73 -24.47 -24.63
C ALA A 19 -29.23 -23.48 -23.56
N GLY A 20 -30.47 -23.62 -23.10
CA GLY A 20 -31.04 -22.80 -22.03
C GLY A 20 -30.29 -22.95 -20.70
N VAL A 21 -29.96 -24.18 -20.31
CA VAL A 21 -29.18 -24.45 -19.09
C VAL A 21 -27.79 -23.81 -19.16
N ALA A 22 -27.11 -23.91 -20.31
CA ALA A 22 -25.79 -23.31 -20.50
C ALA A 22 -25.78 -21.78 -20.39
N VAL A 23 -26.79 -21.11 -20.96
CA VAL A 23 -26.93 -19.65 -20.83
C VAL A 23 -27.21 -19.24 -19.39
N PHE A 24 -28.07 -20.00 -18.69
CA PHE A 24 -28.38 -19.72 -17.29
C PHE A 24 -27.16 -19.83 -16.37
N THR A 25 -26.34 -20.87 -16.52
CA THR A 25 -25.09 -21.00 -15.75
C THR A 25 -24.08 -19.91 -16.08
N ALA A 26 -23.96 -19.51 -17.35
CA ALA A 26 -23.10 -18.40 -17.74
C ALA A 26 -23.51 -17.08 -17.07
N VAL A 27 -24.82 -16.75 -17.07
CA VAL A 27 -25.33 -15.54 -16.40
C VAL A 27 -25.11 -15.60 -14.89
N ARG A 28 -25.35 -16.76 -14.26
CA ARG A 28 -25.11 -16.95 -12.82
C ARG A 28 -23.64 -16.75 -12.42
N LEU A 29 -22.69 -17.23 -13.23
CA LEU A 29 -21.26 -17.05 -13.00
C LEU A 29 -20.81 -15.60 -13.25
N TYR A 30 -21.42 -14.92 -14.22
CA TYR A 30 -21.15 -13.51 -14.49
C TYR A 30 -21.59 -12.63 -13.31
N GLN A 31 -22.78 -12.90 -12.75
CA GLN A 31 -23.27 -12.18 -11.57
C GLN A 31 -22.39 -12.41 -10.33
N GLN A 32 -21.82 -13.61 -10.14
CA GLN A 32 -20.92 -13.88 -9.02
C GLN A 32 -19.55 -13.19 -9.13
N ARG A 33 -19.14 -12.74 -10.32
CA ARG A 33 -17.90 -11.98 -10.52
C ARG A 33 -18.03 -10.52 -10.07
N GLU A 34 -19.25 -10.00 -10.01
CA GLU A 34 -19.51 -8.59 -9.65
C GLU A 34 -19.66 -8.40 -8.13
N GLU A 35 -19.90 -9.46 -7.37
CA GLU A 35 -19.77 -9.41 -5.91
C GLU A 35 -18.30 -9.62 -5.51
N PRO A 36 -17.67 -8.67 -4.82
CA PRO A 36 -16.27 -8.78 -4.41
C PRO A 36 -16.08 -9.99 -3.49
N VAL A 37 -15.39 -11.02 -3.99
CA VAL A 37 -15.14 -12.32 -3.33
C VAL A 37 -14.09 -12.27 -2.20
N ALA A 38 -14.05 -11.19 -1.44
CA ALA A 38 -13.29 -11.13 -0.21
C ALA A 38 -14.00 -10.25 0.83
N PRO A 39 -14.84 -10.84 1.71
CA PRO A 39 -15.34 -10.17 2.92
C PRO A 39 -14.24 -9.75 3.90
N THR A 40 -12.99 -10.13 3.63
CA THR A 40 -11.82 -9.87 4.48
C THR A 40 -10.67 -9.21 3.72
N ALA A 41 -10.90 -8.63 2.53
CA ALA A 41 -9.92 -7.69 2.00
C ALA A 41 -9.89 -6.49 2.95
N PRO A 42 -8.80 -6.25 3.71
CA PRO A 42 -8.73 -5.11 4.59
C PRO A 42 -8.89 -3.86 3.71
N THR A 43 -9.98 -3.14 3.92
CA THR A 43 -10.16 -1.81 3.38
C THR A 43 -8.94 -1.00 3.80
N SER A 44 -8.15 -0.57 2.82
CA SER A 44 -7.12 0.44 3.05
C SER A 44 -7.83 1.64 3.66
N ILE A 45 -7.60 1.86 4.95
CA ILE A 45 -8.12 3.02 5.66
C ILE A 45 -7.75 4.25 4.82
N PRO A 46 -8.71 5.11 4.47
CA PRO A 46 -8.40 6.31 3.70
C PRO A 46 -7.36 7.11 4.48
N ARG A 47 -6.32 7.52 3.76
CA ARG A 47 -5.36 8.56 4.12
C ARG A 47 -6.05 9.55 5.06
N ALA A 48 -5.54 9.67 6.28
CA ALA A 48 -6.04 10.63 7.27
C ALA A 48 -6.32 11.94 6.55
N ALA A 49 -7.56 12.44 6.65
CA ALA A 49 -7.95 13.70 6.07
C ALA A 49 -6.92 14.73 6.53
N GLU A 50 -6.07 15.16 5.60
CA GLU A 50 -5.22 16.32 5.80
C GLU A 50 -6.21 17.46 6.11
N PRO A 51 -6.19 18.05 7.32
CA PRO A 51 -7.03 19.20 7.58
C PRO A 51 -6.64 20.25 6.54
N THR A 52 -7.59 20.66 5.73
CA THR A 52 -7.45 21.79 4.81
C THR A 52 -7.19 23.02 5.67
N VAL A 53 -5.91 23.32 5.92
CA VAL A 53 -5.49 24.54 6.62
C VAL A 53 -5.76 25.70 5.68
N THR A 54 -7.00 26.16 5.69
CA THR A 54 -7.42 27.36 4.98
C THR A 54 -7.04 28.53 5.85
N SER A 55 -5.96 29.22 5.47
CA SER A 55 -5.55 30.52 6.00
C SER A 55 -5.03 30.55 7.45
N CYS A 56 -3.79 31.00 7.60
CA CYS A 56 -3.22 31.45 8.87
C CYS A 56 -3.98 32.68 9.38
N GLU A 57 -5.02 32.50 10.20
CA GLU A 57 -5.43 33.56 11.13
C GLU A 57 -4.53 33.48 12.37
N ILE A 58 -3.60 34.43 12.46
CA ILE A 58 -2.77 34.64 13.65
C ILE A 58 -3.71 35.20 14.74
N THR A 59 -4.22 34.33 15.60
CA THR A 59 -4.89 34.75 16.84
C THR A 59 -3.82 35.17 17.85
N THR A 60 -3.41 36.43 17.80
CA THR A 60 -2.61 37.06 18.86
C THR A 60 -3.47 37.17 20.12
N PHE A 61 -3.20 36.35 21.12
CA PHE A 61 -3.70 36.55 22.48
C PHE A 61 -2.67 37.38 23.25
N SER A 62 -3.06 38.57 23.70
CA SER A 62 -2.24 39.39 24.60
C SER A 62 -2.79 39.22 26.01
N LEU A 63 -2.18 38.31 26.80
CA LEU A 63 -2.46 38.24 28.23
C LEU A 63 -1.62 39.30 28.95
N ALA A 64 -2.29 40.31 29.49
CA ALA A 64 -1.69 41.29 30.36
C ALA A 64 -1.27 40.65 31.70
N GLY A 65 0.01 40.69 32.02
CA GLY A 65 0.48 40.60 33.41
C GLY A 65 1.03 39.27 33.92
N ALA A 66 1.53 38.38 33.06
CA ALA A 66 2.40 37.28 33.49
C ALA A 66 3.84 37.57 33.01
N PRO A 67 4.89 37.36 33.84
CA PRO A 67 6.27 37.49 33.40
C PRO A 67 6.49 36.59 32.17
N GLN A 68 7.06 37.16 31.11
CA GLN A 68 7.22 36.48 29.83
C GLN A 68 8.69 36.06 29.64
N CYS A 69 8.90 35.03 28.83
CA CYS A 69 10.24 34.59 28.42
C CYS A 69 11.06 35.81 27.96
N GLY A 70 12.24 36.03 28.53
CA GLY A 70 13.09 37.21 28.27
C GLY A 70 13.19 38.25 29.39
N ASP A 71 12.35 38.14 30.43
CA ASP A 71 12.48 38.93 31.66
C ASP A 71 13.81 38.67 32.35
N THR A 72 14.36 39.69 33.02
CA THR A 72 15.62 39.57 33.76
C THR A 72 15.41 38.79 35.04
N CYS A 73 16.24 37.79 35.28
CA CYS A 73 16.19 36.97 36.49
C CYS A 73 17.57 36.94 37.17
N THR A 74 17.56 36.68 38.47
CA THR A 74 18.76 36.37 39.25
C THR A 74 18.82 34.92 39.68
N THR A 75 17.66 34.29 39.89
CA THR A 75 17.52 32.86 40.21
C THR A 75 16.29 32.26 39.50
N ASP A 76 16.21 30.93 39.43
CA ASP A 76 15.12 30.20 38.75
C ASP A 76 13.73 30.51 39.33
N THR A 77 13.65 30.88 40.62
CA THR A 77 12.41 31.29 41.29
C THR A 77 11.85 32.62 40.83
N ASP A 78 12.65 33.44 40.15
CA ASP A 78 12.20 34.72 39.57
C ASP A 78 11.41 34.50 38.26
N CYS A 79 11.45 33.27 37.74
CA CYS A 79 10.83 32.89 36.49
C CYS A 79 9.49 32.15 36.72
N PRO A 80 8.53 32.26 35.79
CA PRO A 80 7.29 31.50 35.86
C PRO A 80 7.57 29.99 35.77
N THR A 81 6.65 29.18 36.29
CA THR A 81 6.72 27.70 36.21
C THR A 81 7.08 27.24 34.80
N ASP A 82 8.01 26.27 34.73
CA ASP A 82 8.62 25.69 33.52
C ASP A 82 9.70 26.53 32.82
N ASN A 83 10.20 27.59 33.47
CA ASN A 83 11.35 28.37 33.00
C ASN A 83 12.54 28.30 33.97
N GLU A 84 13.74 28.31 33.42
CA GLU A 84 15.01 28.36 34.16
C GLU A 84 15.73 29.69 33.88
N CYS A 85 16.52 30.17 34.85
CA CYS A 85 17.28 31.39 34.72
C CYS A 85 18.64 31.10 34.08
N SER A 86 18.80 31.47 32.81
CA SER A 86 20.05 31.27 32.08
C SER A 86 20.55 32.59 31.50
N GLY A 87 21.79 32.97 31.84
CA GLY A 87 22.39 34.22 31.38
C GLY A 87 21.69 35.49 31.89
N GLY A 88 21.01 35.42 33.05
CA GLY A 88 20.26 36.54 33.63
C GLY A 88 18.92 36.80 32.96
N LYS A 89 18.40 35.85 32.18
CA LYS A 89 17.08 35.90 31.55
C LYS A 89 16.31 34.60 31.77
N CYS A 90 15.01 34.70 31.96
CA CYS A 90 14.13 33.54 32.04
C CYS A 90 14.01 32.89 30.66
N VAL A 91 14.38 31.61 30.55
CA VAL A 91 14.29 30.79 29.34
C VAL A 91 13.47 29.54 29.62
N LEU A 92 12.68 29.08 28.63
CA LEU A 92 11.85 27.87 28.77
C LEU A 92 12.74 26.62 28.72
N SER A 93 12.52 25.64 29.61
CA SER A 93 13.34 24.41 29.67
C SER A 93 13.39 23.65 28.33
N ALA A 94 12.31 23.70 27.53
CA ALA A 94 12.26 23.10 26.20
C ALA A 94 13.24 23.74 25.19
N CYS A 95 13.64 25.00 25.41
CA CYS A 95 14.58 25.71 24.54
C CYS A 95 16.05 25.35 24.89
N LEU A 96 16.31 24.89 26.12
CA LEU A 96 17.61 24.32 26.51
C LEU A 96 17.89 22.99 25.82
N GLU A 97 16.87 22.13 25.67
CA GLU A 97 17.05 20.80 25.06
C GLU A 97 17.29 20.86 23.54
N THR A 98 16.82 21.90 22.88
CA THR A 98 16.82 22.00 21.40
C THR A 98 17.82 23.01 20.83
N GLY A 99 18.55 23.74 21.69
CA GLY A 99 19.52 24.76 21.24
C GLY A 99 18.87 25.99 20.59
N ALA A 100 17.60 26.26 20.90
CA ALA A 100 16.88 27.40 20.35
C ALA A 100 17.36 28.73 20.95
N GLN A 101 17.37 29.80 20.15
CA GLN A 101 17.67 31.16 20.62
C GLN A 101 16.37 31.81 21.10
N CYS A 102 16.35 32.28 22.35
CA CYS A 102 15.22 33.04 22.88
C CYS A 102 15.39 34.53 22.52
N ASP A 103 14.46 35.09 21.77
CA ASP A 103 14.22 36.53 21.72
C ASP A 103 13.24 36.90 22.86
N SER A 104 13.18 38.18 23.27
CA SER A 104 12.48 38.72 24.45
C SER A 104 10.97 38.45 24.53
N THR A 105 10.41 37.66 23.62
CA THR A 105 8.99 37.37 23.58
C THR A 105 8.66 36.03 22.90
N ASN A 106 9.64 35.33 22.32
CA ASN A 106 9.41 34.06 21.62
C ASN A 106 10.68 33.17 21.63
N CYS A 107 10.50 31.87 21.87
CA CYS A 107 11.47 30.89 21.38
C CYS A 107 11.30 30.81 19.87
N ASN A 108 12.09 31.60 19.14
CA ASN A 108 12.16 31.47 17.71
C ASN A 108 13.09 30.28 17.43
N LEU A 109 12.50 29.17 16.98
CA LEU A 109 13.28 28.15 16.29
C LEU A 109 13.90 28.87 15.10
N THR A 110 15.16 29.29 15.23
CA THR A 110 15.97 29.60 14.06
C THR A 110 16.04 28.29 13.28
N SER A 111 15.05 28.09 12.41
CA SER A 111 15.12 27.12 11.33
C SER A 111 16.34 27.57 10.57
N GLY A 112 17.47 26.93 10.88
CA GLY A 112 18.73 27.24 10.25
C GLY A 112 18.46 27.29 8.76
N THR A 113 18.93 28.35 8.10
CA THR A 113 19.07 28.42 6.65
C THR A 113 19.30 27.01 6.14
N PRO A 114 18.48 26.46 5.22
CA PRO A 114 18.67 25.11 4.74
C PRO A 114 20.09 25.05 4.20
N THR A 115 21.00 24.49 5.00
CA THR A 115 22.30 24.06 4.56
C THR A 115 22.01 23.21 3.34
N PRO A 116 22.63 23.48 2.17
CA PRO A 116 22.40 22.69 0.98
C PRO A 116 22.46 21.24 1.42
N THR A 117 21.31 20.55 1.32
CA THR A 117 21.19 19.16 1.72
C THR A 117 22.34 18.47 1.02
N PRO A 118 23.31 17.89 1.75
CA PRO A 118 24.38 17.16 1.10
C PRO A 118 23.68 16.18 0.16
N THR A 119 24.00 16.26 -1.13
CA THR A 119 23.69 15.20 -2.10
C THR A 119 23.84 13.89 -1.35
N PRO A 120 22.80 13.04 -1.24
CA PRO A 120 22.80 11.91 -0.34
C PRO A 120 24.10 11.14 -0.55
N THR A 121 25.02 11.30 0.39
CA THR A 121 26.14 10.39 0.54
C THR A 121 25.44 9.04 0.72
N PRO A 122 25.73 8.03 -0.12
CA PRO A 122 25.06 6.75 -0.02
C PRO A 122 25.10 6.32 1.45
N THR A 123 23.92 6.24 2.06
CA THR A 123 23.76 5.69 3.40
C THR A 123 24.56 4.38 3.41
N PRO A 124 25.55 4.22 4.31
CA PRO A 124 26.32 2.99 4.40
C PRO A 124 25.34 1.81 4.38
N ALA A 125 25.55 0.88 3.46
CA ALA A 125 24.66 -0.25 3.28
C ALA A 125 24.38 -0.91 4.65
N PRO A 126 23.10 -1.17 4.97
CA PRO A 126 22.66 -1.51 6.32
C PRO A 126 23.10 -2.93 6.67
N ALA A 127 23.92 -3.08 7.72
CA ALA A 127 24.14 -4.24 8.61
C ALA A 127 24.03 -5.70 8.10
N CYS A 128 24.06 -5.91 6.79
CA CYS A 128 23.90 -7.18 6.15
C CYS A 128 25.24 -7.61 5.59
N ASN A 129 25.57 -8.89 5.75
CA ASN A 129 26.93 -9.42 5.86
C ASN A 129 27.67 -9.13 7.17
N ASP A 130 27.03 -8.51 8.17
CA ASP A 130 27.63 -8.44 9.51
C ASP A 130 27.73 -9.84 10.11
N THR A 131 28.80 -10.10 10.86
CA THR A 131 29.01 -11.40 11.50
C THR A 131 28.04 -11.59 12.65
N CYS A 132 27.40 -12.75 12.73
CA CYS A 132 26.44 -13.08 13.77
C CYS A 132 26.61 -14.53 14.22
N THR A 133 26.19 -14.78 15.45
CA THR A 133 26.03 -16.13 16.02
C THR A 133 24.57 -16.49 16.21
N GLU A 134 23.73 -15.50 16.52
CA GLU A 134 22.30 -15.64 16.74
C GLU A 134 21.52 -14.49 16.08
N ASN A 135 20.21 -14.65 15.91
CA ASN A 135 19.37 -13.66 15.23
C ASN A 135 19.33 -12.30 15.96
N THR A 136 19.58 -12.28 17.27
CA THR A 136 19.63 -11.04 18.07
C THR A 136 20.85 -10.19 17.79
N ASP A 137 21.91 -10.77 17.22
CA ASP A 137 23.13 -10.06 16.84
C ASP A 137 22.92 -9.21 15.57
N CYS A 138 21.85 -9.47 14.83
CA CYS A 138 21.52 -8.79 13.59
C CYS A 138 20.55 -7.61 13.85
N PRO A 139 20.92 -6.36 13.53
CA PRO A 139 20.02 -5.24 13.71
C PRO A 139 18.89 -5.27 12.66
N SER A 140 17.76 -4.64 12.97
CA SER A 140 16.66 -4.40 12.03
C SER A 140 15.99 -5.66 11.45
N SER A 141 15.48 -6.56 12.31
CA SER A 141 14.67 -7.74 11.92
C SER A 141 15.32 -8.68 10.89
N MET A 142 16.64 -8.60 10.74
CA MET A 142 17.43 -9.53 9.92
C MET A 142 17.62 -10.85 10.66
N ILE A 143 17.93 -11.92 9.91
CA ILE A 143 18.17 -13.25 10.48
C ILE A 143 19.62 -13.66 10.28
N CYS A 144 20.17 -14.38 11.26
CA CYS A 144 21.52 -14.89 11.18
C CYS A 144 21.54 -16.17 10.35
N ASN A 145 22.26 -16.15 9.23
CA ASN A 145 22.51 -17.37 8.48
C ASN A 145 23.67 -18.13 9.15
N THR A 146 23.31 -19.15 9.94
CA THR A 146 24.27 -19.95 10.71
C THR A 146 25.25 -20.76 9.86
N ALA A 147 24.95 -20.97 8.57
CA ALA A 147 25.88 -21.63 7.65
C ALA A 147 27.01 -20.70 7.19
N SER A 148 26.72 -19.40 7.05
CA SER A 148 27.69 -18.38 6.63
C SER A 148 28.13 -17.44 7.75
N GLY A 149 27.58 -17.59 8.96
CA GLY A 149 27.85 -16.75 10.13
C GLY A 149 27.54 -15.26 9.90
N THR A 150 26.57 -14.94 9.04
CA THR A 150 26.32 -13.56 8.60
C THR A 150 24.84 -13.19 8.57
N CYS A 151 24.54 -11.93 8.89
CA CYS A 151 23.19 -11.38 8.88
C CYS A 151 22.67 -11.25 7.44
N ARG A 152 21.46 -11.77 7.22
CA ARG A 152 20.77 -11.79 5.93
C ARG A 152 19.35 -11.26 6.07
N ASN A 153 18.81 -10.75 4.98
CA ASN A 153 17.39 -10.42 4.91
C ASN A 153 16.57 -11.73 4.94
N PRO A 154 15.56 -11.87 5.83
CA PRO A 154 14.73 -13.07 5.93
C PRO A 154 13.99 -13.42 4.64
N SER A 155 13.75 -12.44 3.76
CA SER A 155 13.06 -12.66 2.49
C SER A 155 13.98 -13.26 1.41
N CYS A 156 15.30 -13.24 1.59
CA CYS A 156 16.27 -13.71 0.61
C CYS A 156 17.62 -14.11 1.26
N THR A 157 17.63 -15.21 1.99
CA THR A 157 18.84 -15.68 2.70
C THR A 157 19.98 -16.17 1.80
N SER A 158 19.68 -16.41 0.51
CA SER A 158 20.64 -16.82 -0.51
C SER A 158 21.46 -15.67 -1.08
N GLU A 159 20.95 -14.44 -1.00
CA GLU A 159 21.58 -13.30 -1.65
C GLU A 159 22.64 -12.67 -0.74
N SER A 160 23.83 -12.48 -1.30
CA SER A 160 24.97 -11.88 -0.60
C SER A 160 24.97 -10.35 -0.64
N ASP A 161 24.27 -9.76 -1.61
CA ASP A 161 24.20 -8.30 -1.84
C ASP A 161 23.15 -7.59 -0.97
N CYS A 162 22.37 -8.34 -0.19
CA CYS A 162 21.39 -7.83 0.77
C CYS A 162 20.23 -7.05 0.15
N THR A 163 20.19 -6.99 -1.17
CA THR A 163 19.06 -6.56 -1.94
C THR A 163 18.35 -7.82 -2.37
N CYS A 164 17.23 -8.12 -1.71
CA CYS A 164 16.36 -9.13 -2.31
C CYS A 164 16.01 -8.62 -3.70
N PRO A 165 16.17 -9.43 -4.75
CA PRO A 165 15.56 -9.10 -6.02
C PRO A 165 14.10 -8.84 -5.67
N VAL A 166 13.70 -7.57 -5.78
CA VAL A 166 12.29 -7.29 -5.92
C VAL A 166 11.94 -8.11 -7.13
N THR A 167 11.18 -9.18 -6.92
CA THR A 167 10.33 -9.67 -7.98
C THR A 167 9.52 -8.44 -8.34
N GLN A 168 10.03 -7.70 -9.33
CA GLN A 168 9.32 -6.66 -10.05
C GLN A 168 7.95 -7.26 -10.18
N ALA A 169 6.96 -6.66 -9.48
CA ALA A 169 5.63 -7.23 -9.35
C ALA A 169 5.32 -7.83 -10.71
N THR A 170 5.28 -9.18 -10.76
CA THR A 170 5.06 -9.89 -12.01
C THR A 170 3.91 -9.14 -12.63
N PRO A 171 4.08 -8.52 -13.82
CA PRO A 171 3.09 -7.61 -14.37
C PRO A 171 1.76 -8.28 -14.13
N GLU A 172 0.89 -7.61 -13.36
CA GLU A 172 -0.36 -8.16 -12.82
C GLU A 172 -0.85 -9.19 -13.81
N PRO A 173 -0.90 -10.49 -13.45
CA PRO A 173 -1.10 -11.55 -14.42
C PRO A 173 -2.32 -11.16 -15.20
N SER A 174 -2.12 -10.72 -16.45
CA SER A 174 -3.18 -10.20 -17.28
C SER A 174 -4.19 -11.32 -17.27
N LEU A 175 -5.32 -11.08 -16.58
CA LEU A 175 -6.38 -12.05 -16.42
C LEU A 175 -6.52 -12.68 -17.79
N PRO A 176 -6.33 -14.01 -17.95
CA PRO A 176 -6.37 -14.61 -19.26
C PRO A 176 -7.65 -14.11 -19.87
N GLU A 177 -7.53 -13.39 -20.99
CA GLU A 177 -8.66 -12.91 -21.74
C GLU A 177 -9.55 -14.14 -21.87
N ALA A 178 -10.66 -14.19 -21.13
CA ALA A 178 -11.64 -15.25 -21.24
C ALA A 178 -12.44 -15.00 -22.53
N GLY A 179 -11.75 -14.58 -23.59
CA GLY A 179 -12.19 -14.69 -24.95
C GLY A 179 -12.16 -16.17 -25.27
N ILE A 180 -13.34 -16.72 -25.51
CA ILE A 180 -13.58 -17.79 -26.49
C ILE A 180 -12.38 -17.93 -27.44
N GLY A 181 -11.48 -18.86 -27.12
CA GLY A 181 -10.30 -19.07 -27.95
C GLY A 181 -10.73 -19.24 -29.41
N SER A 182 -9.94 -18.71 -30.34
CA SER A 182 -10.11 -18.92 -31.78
C SER A 182 -10.50 -20.37 -32.19
N PRO A 183 -10.07 -21.46 -31.53
CA PRO A 183 -10.58 -22.80 -31.86
C PRO A 183 -12.08 -23.01 -31.57
N THR A 184 -12.65 -22.36 -30.56
CA THR A 184 -14.06 -22.56 -30.16
C THR A 184 -15.02 -21.93 -31.16
N ILE A 185 -14.68 -20.76 -31.69
CA ILE A 185 -15.48 -20.08 -32.73
C ILE A 185 -15.48 -20.92 -34.01
N LEU A 186 -14.32 -21.46 -34.39
CA LEU A 186 -14.22 -22.32 -35.57
C LEU A 186 -15.03 -23.62 -35.39
N GLY A 187 -15.01 -24.22 -34.18
CA GLY A 187 -15.80 -25.39 -33.85
C GLY A 187 -17.31 -25.17 -33.93
N VAL A 188 -17.81 -24.02 -33.43
CA VAL A 188 -19.23 -23.66 -33.51
C VAL A 188 -19.67 -23.45 -34.95
N ILE A 189 -18.86 -22.78 -35.77
CA ILE A 189 -19.18 -22.55 -37.19
C ILE A 189 -19.22 -23.87 -37.97
N ILE A 190 -18.21 -24.72 -37.83
CA ILE A 190 -18.17 -26.03 -38.50
C ILE A 190 -19.35 -26.90 -38.08
N GLY A 191 -19.68 -26.92 -36.78
CA GLY A 191 -20.83 -27.67 -36.26
C GLY A 191 -22.15 -27.19 -36.86
N LEU A 192 -22.35 -25.88 -36.97
CA LEU A 192 -23.57 -25.29 -37.53
C LEU A 192 -23.71 -25.58 -39.03
N PHE A 193 -22.61 -25.54 -39.78
CA PHE A 193 -22.59 -25.93 -41.21
C PHE A 193 -22.86 -27.42 -41.43
N ALA A 194 -22.31 -28.30 -40.60
CA ALA A 194 -22.58 -29.74 -40.68
C ALA A 194 -24.06 -30.06 -40.42
N ILE A 195 -24.68 -29.38 -39.45
CA ILE A 195 -26.11 -29.53 -39.16
C ILE A 195 -26.96 -29.00 -40.32
N ALA A 196 -26.66 -27.82 -40.85
CA ALA A 196 -27.37 -27.26 -42.00
C ALA A 196 -27.27 -28.15 -43.24
N GLY A 197 -26.09 -28.72 -43.51
CA GLY A 197 -25.87 -29.66 -44.61
C GLY A 197 -26.66 -30.96 -44.45
N ALA A 198 -26.73 -31.52 -43.24
CA ALA A 198 -27.53 -32.70 -42.96
C ALA A 198 -29.04 -32.45 -43.15
N ILE A 199 -29.52 -31.25 -42.81
CA ILE A 199 -30.91 -30.86 -43.02
C ILE A 199 -31.21 -30.69 -44.52
N ALA A 200 -30.32 -30.04 -45.27
CA ALA A 200 -30.48 -29.85 -46.72
C ALA A 200 -30.48 -31.18 -47.50
N LEU A 201 -29.70 -32.17 -47.07
CA LEU A 201 -29.69 -33.52 -47.66
C LEU A 201 -30.93 -34.36 -47.29
N ALA A 202 -31.68 -33.96 -46.26
CA ALA A 202 -32.86 -34.68 -45.79
C ALA A 202 -34.17 -34.26 -46.49
N PHE A 203 -34.15 -33.22 -47.32
CA PHE A 203 -35.26 -32.74 -48.15
C PHE A 203 -34.97 -32.96 -49.64
#